data_AF-A0A936H3W0-F1
#
_entry.id   AF-A0A936H3W0-F1
#
_cell.length_a   1.000
_cell.length_b   1.000
_cell.length_c   1.000
_cell.angle_alpha   90.00
_cell.angle_beta   90.00
_cell.angle_gamma   90.00
#
_symmetry.space_group_name_H-M   'P 1'
#
loop_
_entity.id
_entity.type
_entity.pdbx_description
1 polymer ?
#
loop_
_entity_poly.entity_id
_entity_poly.type
_entity_poly.pdbx_seq_one_letter_code
_entity_poly.pdbx_strand_id
1 'polypeptide(L)'
;MMRIYLKTSPSSETVPFNYQRALVGAMHKWLGGNDLHDDASLYWLSWLYGGKRREQGLQFPDGAYFFISAPDTGLHQRIANGVFRDADIQWGLQVREIQLQVPVGGGDVIGESSKIKQKYNQNDFSHIHR
;
A
#
# COMPACT_ATOMS: atom_id res chain seq x y z
N MET A 1 0.91 2.05 -17.57
CA MET A 1 1.30 2.61 -16.25
C MET A 1 1.42 1.49 -15.22
N MET A 2 2.54 1.42 -14.50
CA MET A 2 2.73 0.43 -13.42
C MET A 2 1.87 0.76 -12.21
N ARG A 3 1.51 -0.28 -11.45
CA ARG A 3 0.68 -0.17 -10.25
C ARG A 3 1.11 -1.18 -9.21
N ILE A 4 1.22 -0.74 -7.96
CA ILE A 4 1.38 -1.59 -6.79
C ILE A 4 0.04 -1.69 -6.07
N TYR A 5 -0.46 -2.90 -5.88
CA TYR A 5 -1.64 -3.19 -5.06
C TYR A 5 -1.18 -3.62 -3.68
N LEU A 6 -1.83 -3.08 -2.66
CA LEU A 6 -1.55 -3.36 -1.27
C LEU A 6 -2.81 -3.92 -0.61
N LYS A 7 -2.64 -4.96 0.20
CA LYS A 7 -3.68 -5.42 1.13
C LYS A 7 -3.18 -5.29 2.55
N THR A 8 -4.08 -4.95 3.46
CA THR A 8 -3.76 -4.74 4.87
C THR A 8 -4.32 -5.85 5.75
N SER A 9 -3.86 -5.89 7.00
CA SER A 9 -4.59 -6.53 8.10
C SER A 9 -5.92 -5.83 8.35
N PRO A 10 -6.82 -6.47 9.12
CA PRO A 10 -7.97 -5.79 9.68
C PRO A 10 -7.61 -4.54 10.46
N SER A 11 -8.50 -3.54 10.46
CA SER A 11 -8.40 -2.38 11.34
C SER A 11 -8.75 -2.75 12.78
N SER A 12 -7.94 -2.38 13.76
CA SER A 12 -8.27 -2.50 15.18
C SER A 12 -9.19 -1.38 15.67
N GLU A 13 -9.19 -0.25 14.96
CA GLU A 13 -9.97 0.96 15.30
C GLU A 13 -10.85 1.40 14.13
N THR A 14 -11.76 2.35 14.39
CA THR A 14 -12.56 2.97 13.33
C THR A 14 -11.68 3.92 12.52
N VAL A 15 -11.61 3.70 11.22
CA VAL A 15 -10.89 4.53 10.27
C VAL A 15 -11.76 5.74 9.90
N PRO A 16 -11.34 6.98 10.18
CA PRO A 16 -12.17 8.16 9.93
C PRO A 16 -12.31 8.43 8.43
N PHE A 17 -13.39 9.09 8.00
CA PHE A 17 -13.63 9.35 6.56
C PHE A 17 -12.54 10.18 5.86
N ASN A 18 -11.75 10.95 6.63
CA ASN A 18 -10.63 11.75 6.15
C ASN A 18 -9.28 11.00 6.17
N TYR A 19 -9.31 9.66 6.12
CA TYR A 19 -8.12 8.80 6.21
C TYR A 19 -7.05 9.05 5.14
N GLN A 20 -7.39 9.72 4.03
CA GLN A 20 -6.48 9.91 2.90
C GLN A 20 -5.17 10.59 3.31
N ARG A 21 -5.21 11.51 4.28
CA ARG A 21 -3.99 12.16 4.81
C ARG A 21 -3.03 11.15 5.43
N ALA A 22 -3.54 10.18 6.18
CA ALA A 22 -2.71 9.14 6.79
C ALA A 22 -2.10 8.21 5.73
N LEU A 23 -2.85 7.87 4.68
CA LEU A 23 -2.30 7.06 3.58
C LEU A 23 -1.18 7.78 2.82
N VAL A 24 -1.34 9.09 2.56
CA VAL A 24 -0.27 9.89 1.95
C VAL A 24 0.96 9.92 2.86
N GLY A 25 0.76 10.13 4.16
CA GLY A 25 1.84 10.08 5.15
C GLY A 25 2.56 8.74 5.20
N ALA A 26 1.82 7.62 5.18
CA ALA A 26 2.40 6.28 5.12
C ALA A 26 3.20 6.06 3.82
N MET A 27 2.67 6.51 2.68
CA MET A 27 3.39 6.41 1.41
C MET A 27 4.68 7.24 1.42
N HIS A 28 4.66 8.47 1.92
CA HIS A 28 5.87 9.30 2.06
C HIS A 28 6.87 8.69 3.04
N LYS A 29 6.39 8.13 4.16
CA LYS A 29 7.20 7.35 5.10
C LYS A 29 7.92 6.20 4.38
N TRP A 30 7.23 5.43 3.54
CA TRP A 30 7.83 4.32 2.80
C TRP A 30 8.83 4.75 1.73
N LEU A 31 8.64 5.92 1.12
CA LEU A 31 9.61 6.47 0.18
C LEU A 31 10.93 6.86 0.86
N GLY A 32 10.90 7.07 2.18
CA GLY A 32 12.05 7.49 2.98
C GLY A 32 12.36 8.98 2.84
N GLY A 33 13.40 9.43 3.54
CA GLY A 33 13.91 10.80 3.40
C GLY A 33 14.60 10.98 2.04
N ASN A 34 13.87 11.48 1.06
CA ASN A 34 14.39 12.06 -0.17
C ASN A 34 13.51 13.25 -0.53
N ASP A 35 14.14 14.30 -1.04
CA ASP A 35 13.51 15.52 -1.57
C ASP A 35 12.62 15.17 -2.79
N LEU A 36 11.39 14.70 -2.53
CA LEU A 36 10.28 14.92 -3.46
C LEU A 36 9.85 16.39 -3.34
N HIS A 37 10.80 17.31 -3.53
CA HIS A 37 10.56 18.72 -3.27
C HIS A 37 10.23 19.54 -4.50
N ASP A 38 10.52 19.12 -5.74
CA ASP A 38 10.34 20.05 -6.88
C ASP A 38 9.75 19.48 -8.20
N ASP A 39 9.50 18.18 -8.33
CA ASP A 39 8.86 17.65 -9.54
C ASP A 39 7.46 17.11 -9.23
N ALA A 40 6.47 17.63 -9.98
CA ALA A 40 5.06 17.33 -9.88
C ALA A 40 4.79 15.87 -9.50
N SER A 41 3.96 15.64 -8.48
CA SER A 41 3.58 14.31 -7.99
C SER A 41 3.03 13.42 -9.13
N LEU A 42 3.88 12.63 -9.78
CA LEU A 42 3.48 11.70 -10.83
C LEU A 42 2.85 10.42 -10.27
N TYR A 43 2.23 10.45 -9.09
CA TYR A 43 1.58 9.29 -8.50
C TYR A 43 0.09 9.51 -8.25
N TRP A 44 -0.66 8.41 -8.32
CA TRP A 44 -2.06 8.33 -7.94
C TRP A 44 -2.24 7.29 -6.84
N LEU A 45 -2.92 7.68 -5.75
CA LEU A 45 -3.27 6.81 -4.63
C LEU A 45 -4.78 6.62 -4.62
N SER A 46 -5.24 5.37 -4.63
CA SER A 46 -6.67 5.06 -4.55
C SER A 46 -7.24 5.29 -3.15
N TRP A 47 -8.57 5.22 -3.04
CA TRP A 47 -9.27 5.04 -1.78
C TRP A 47 -8.96 3.67 -1.15
N LEU A 48 -9.30 3.51 0.13
CA LEU A 48 -9.41 2.19 0.77
C LEU A 48 -10.71 1.53 0.35
N TYR A 49 -10.61 0.27 -0.08
CA TYR A 49 -11.75 -0.56 -0.42
C TYR A 49 -11.91 -1.72 0.58
N GLY A 50 -13.11 -2.29 0.65
CA GLY A 50 -13.46 -3.36 1.60
C GLY A 50 -13.99 -2.87 2.95
N GLY A 51 -14.17 -1.55 3.10
CA GLY A 51 -14.66 -0.95 4.34
C GLY A 51 -16.17 -1.10 4.51
N LYS A 52 -16.59 -1.34 5.76
CA LYS A 52 -17.98 -1.28 6.19
C LYS A 52 -18.21 0.05 6.89
N ARG A 53 -19.27 0.78 6.52
CA ARG A 53 -19.64 2.04 7.16
C ARG A 53 -19.98 1.81 8.64
N ARG A 54 -19.56 2.75 9.47
CA ARG A 54 -19.92 2.96 10.88
C ARG A 54 -20.35 4.41 11.06
N GLU A 55 -20.89 4.75 12.22
CA GLU A 55 -21.38 6.11 12.50
C GLU A 55 -20.29 7.16 12.30
N GLN A 56 -19.06 6.87 12.74
CA GLN A 56 -17.94 7.82 12.75
C GLN A 56 -16.84 7.52 11.72
N GLY A 57 -17.08 6.57 10.80
CA GLY A 57 -16.07 6.21 9.81
C GLY A 57 -16.30 4.86 9.14
N LEU A 58 -15.20 4.18 8.87
CA LEU A 58 -15.12 2.88 8.21
C LEU A 58 -14.46 1.87 9.14
N GLN A 59 -14.86 0.62 9.02
CA GLN A 59 -14.19 -0.50 9.65
C GLN A 59 -13.81 -1.52 8.58
N PHE A 60 -12.60 -2.07 8.67
CA PHE A 60 -12.07 -3.06 7.73
C PHE A 60 -11.84 -4.38 8.47
N PRO A 61 -12.90 -5.16 8.79
CA PRO A 61 -12.77 -6.37 9.59
C PRO A 61 -11.96 -7.49 8.90
N ASP A 62 -11.92 -7.46 7.56
CA ASP A 62 -11.21 -8.43 6.72
C ASP A 62 -9.95 -7.83 6.08
N GLY A 63 -9.55 -6.63 6.55
CA GLY A 63 -8.53 -5.81 5.93
C GLY A 63 -9.04 -4.94 4.78
N ALA A 64 -8.20 -3.99 4.39
CA ALA A 64 -8.43 -3.09 3.27
C ALA A 64 -7.60 -3.51 2.07
N TYR A 65 -8.02 -3.08 0.89
CA TYR A 65 -7.18 -3.10 -0.31
C TYR A 65 -7.16 -1.73 -0.95
N PHE A 66 -6.01 -1.35 -1.51
CA PHE A 66 -5.81 -0.09 -2.23
C PHE A 66 -4.62 -0.22 -3.19
N PHE A 67 -4.39 0.79 -4.02
CA PHE A 67 -3.27 0.78 -4.95
C PHE A 67 -2.61 2.15 -5.11
N ILE A 68 -1.35 2.11 -5.50
CA ILE A 68 -0.55 3.27 -5.89
C ILE A 68 -0.10 3.05 -7.32
N SER A 69 -0.30 4.04 -8.19
CA SER A 69 0.16 4.01 -9.58
C SER A 69 1.14 5.14 -9.79
N ALA A 70 2.24 4.88 -10.49
CA ALA A 70 3.17 5.89 -10.97
C ALA A 70 3.75 5.50 -12.34
N PRO A 71 4.28 6.44 -13.14
CA PRO A 71 5.08 6.12 -14.31
C PRO A 71 6.51 5.68 -13.92
N ASP A 72 7.07 6.24 -12.84
CA ASP A 72 8.40 5.85 -12.33
C ASP A 72 8.36 4.46 -11.68
N THR A 73 9.10 3.52 -12.25
CA THR A 73 9.21 2.15 -11.75
C THR A 73 10.03 2.08 -10.47
N GLY A 74 11.01 2.98 -10.29
CA GLY A 74 11.83 3.10 -9.09
C GLY A 74 11.02 3.49 -7.86
N LEU A 75 9.97 4.30 -8.06
CA LEU A 75 9.03 4.67 -7.00
C LEU A 75 8.34 3.44 -6.38
N HIS A 76 7.91 2.48 -7.20
CA HIS A 76 7.23 1.28 -6.70
C HIS A 76 8.16 0.39 -5.88
N GLN A 77 9.43 0.26 -6.30
CA GLN A 77 10.44 -0.50 -5.55
C GLN A 77 10.77 0.16 -4.21
N ARG A 78 10.91 1.50 -4.18
CA ARG A 78 11.10 2.24 -2.93
C ARG A 78 9.94 2.05 -1.98
N ILE A 79 8.70 2.17 -2.46
CA ILE A 79 7.50 1.91 -1.65
C ILE A 79 7.52 0.48 -1.10
N ALA A 80 7.77 -0.52 -1.93
CA ALA A 80 7.82 -1.90 -1.47
C ALA A 80 8.87 -2.07 -0.36
N ASN A 81 10.09 -1.57 -0.57
CA ASN A 81 11.17 -1.59 0.42
C ASN A 81 10.81 -0.84 1.71
N GLY A 82 10.11 0.29 1.61
CA GLY A 82 9.62 1.03 2.77
C GLY A 82 8.58 0.26 3.57
N VAL A 83 7.62 -0.37 2.89
CA VAL A 83 6.64 -1.25 3.51
C VAL A 83 7.30 -2.44 4.21
N PHE A 84 8.36 -3.02 3.61
CA PHE A 84 9.13 -4.09 4.24
C PHE A 84 9.80 -3.68 5.56
N ARG A 85 10.18 -2.40 5.69
CA ARG A 85 10.82 -1.87 6.90
C ARG A 85 9.79 -1.48 7.96
N ASP A 86 8.69 -0.87 7.52
CA ASP A 86 7.61 -0.44 8.39
C ASP A 86 6.28 -0.54 7.63
N ALA A 87 5.55 -1.62 7.88
CA ALA A 87 4.28 -1.90 7.20
C ALA A 87 3.09 -1.11 7.78
N ASP A 88 3.29 -0.32 8.84
CA ASP A 88 2.22 0.37 9.54
C ASP A 88 1.65 1.53 8.71
N ILE A 89 0.33 1.70 8.77
CA ILE A 89 -0.38 2.87 8.25
C ILE A 89 -0.87 3.70 9.43
N GLN A 90 -2.02 3.32 10.01
CA GLN A 90 -2.70 3.84 11.22
C GLN A 90 -3.88 2.90 11.57
N TRP A 91 -4.49 3.06 12.75
CA TRP A 91 -5.73 2.36 13.17
C TRP A 91 -5.64 0.82 13.13
N GLY A 92 -4.42 0.29 13.31
CA GLY A 92 -4.11 -1.14 13.21
C GLY A 92 -4.03 -1.70 11.79
N LEU A 93 -4.20 -0.86 10.76
CA LEU A 93 -3.96 -1.27 9.39
C LEU A 93 -2.46 -1.39 9.14
N GLN A 94 -2.01 -2.60 8.85
CA GLN A 94 -0.63 -2.91 8.45
C GLN A 94 -0.65 -3.62 7.11
N VAL A 95 0.23 -3.26 6.17
CA VAL A 95 0.31 -3.95 4.88
C VAL A 95 0.78 -5.41 5.09
N ARG A 96 0.07 -6.35 4.45
CA ARG A 96 0.31 -7.81 4.54
C ARG A 96 0.58 -8.47 3.20
N GLU A 97 0.15 -7.85 2.11
CA GLU A 97 0.45 -8.32 0.76
C GLU A 97 0.74 -7.12 -0.13
N ILE A 98 1.75 -7.27 -0.99
CA ILE A 98 2.09 -6.33 -2.06
C ILE A 98 2.02 -7.10 -3.37
N GLN A 99 1.40 -6.56 -4.41
CA GLN A 99 1.41 -7.13 -5.75
C GLN A 99 1.76 -6.06 -6.77
N LEU A 100 2.80 -6.28 -7.57
CA LEU A 100 3.20 -5.37 -8.63
C LEU A 100 2.53 -5.78 -9.94
N GLN A 101 1.78 -4.85 -10.55
CA GLN A 101 1.24 -4.99 -11.90
C GLN A 101 2.05 -4.11 -12.85
N VAL A 102 2.77 -4.76 -13.75
CA VAL A 102 3.37 -4.12 -14.92
C VAL A 102 2.34 -4.04 -16.06
N PRO A 103 2.29 -2.95 -16.85
CA PRO A 103 1.50 -2.93 -18.08
C PRO A 103 2.05 -4.00 -19.01
N VAL A 104 1.19 -4.91 -19.45
CA VAL A 104 1.53 -5.80 -20.56
C VAL A 104 1.42 -4.93 -21.83
N GLY A 105 2.56 -4.62 -22.46
CA GLY A 105 2.57 -3.96 -23.76
C GLY A 105 1.89 -4.85 -24.79
N GLY A 106 0.99 -4.28 -25.60
CA GLY A 106 0.22 -5.01 -26.60
C GLY A 106 1.10 -5.70 -27.64
N GLY A 107 0.76 -6.95 -27.96
CA GLY A 107 1.48 -7.78 -28.92
C GLY A 107 1.86 -9.12 -28.32
N ASP A 108 0.84 -9.99 -28.19
CA ASP A 108 0.93 -11.42 -27.93
C ASP A 108 1.64 -11.93 -26.65
N VAL A 109 1.16 -13.10 -26.23
CA VAL A 109 1.78 -14.04 -25.27
C VAL A 109 1.41 -13.84 -23.78
N ILE A 110 0.26 -14.43 -23.43
CA ILE A 110 -0.06 -15.18 -22.19
C ILE A 110 0.52 -14.70 -20.84
N GLY A 111 -0.35 -14.06 -20.06
CA GLY A 111 -0.79 -14.62 -18.79
C GLY A 111 0.26 -14.97 -17.73
N GLU A 112 1.09 -14.03 -17.30
CA GLU A 112 1.64 -14.09 -15.94
C GLU A 112 1.82 -12.68 -15.38
N SER A 113 0.79 -12.20 -14.65
CA SER A 113 1.05 -11.21 -13.61
C SER A 113 2.05 -11.87 -12.68
N SER A 114 3.30 -11.39 -12.66
CA SER A 114 4.33 -11.81 -11.73
C SER A 114 3.81 -11.58 -10.31
N LYS A 115 3.14 -12.60 -9.79
CA LYS A 115 2.57 -12.68 -8.45
C LYS A 115 3.75 -12.79 -7.50
N ILE A 116 4.35 -11.67 -7.13
CA ILE A 116 5.03 -11.59 -5.84
C ILE A 116 3.90 -11.65 -4.80
N LYS A 117 3.37 -12.84 -4.53
CA LYS A 117 2.44 -13.08 -3.42
C LYS A 117 3.28 -13.43 -2.21
N GLN A 118 3.85 -12.43 -1.57
CA GLN A 118 4.43 -12.64 -0.25
C GLN A 118 3.33 -12.35 0.78
N LYS A 119 2.75 -13.42 1.33
CA LYS A 119 1.87 -13.37 2.49
C LYS A 119 2.75 -13.37 3.74
N TYR A 120 2.78 -12.27 4.48
CA TYR A 120 3.56 -12.23 5.73
C TYR A 120 2.78 -12.88 6.86
N ASN A 121 3.50 -13.66 7.69
CA ASN A 121 2.94 -14.22 8.91
C ASN A 121 3.03 -13.17 10.04
N GLN A 122 2.10 -13.18 11.00
CA GLN A 122 2.12 -12.22 12.12
C GLN A 122 3.42 -12.31 12.94
N ASN A 123 4.10 -13.46 12.91
CA ASN A 123 5.38 -13.67 13.58
C ASN A 123 6.57 -12.93 12.93
N ASP A 124 6.48 -12.52 11.67
CA ASP A 124 7.58 -11.83 10.96
C ASP A 124 7.83 -10.41 11.50
N PHE A 125 6.89 -9.85 12.26
CA PHE A 125 6.97 -8.51 12.86
C PHE A 125 7.34 -8.53 14.35
N SER A 126 7.56 -9.72 14.94
CA SER A 126 7.83 -9.88 16.37
C SER A 126 9.26 -9.51 16.80
N HIS A 127 10.13 -9.12 15.86
CA HIS A 127 11.54 -8.81 16.12
C HIS A 127 11.88 -7.32 16.08
N ILE A 128 10.90 -6.44 15.89
CA ILE A 128 11.14 -5.00 15.71
C ILE A 128 11.00 -4.20 17.04
N HIS A 129 10.96 -4.87 18.19
CA HIS A 129 11.03 -4.20 19.50
C HIS A 129 12.22 -4.75 20.31
N ARG A 130 13.36 -4.09 20.16
CA ARG A 130 14.40 -4.00 21.19
C ARG A 130 15.14 -2.67 21.06
#